data_AF-A0A7G8Z084-F1
#
_entry.id   AF-A0A7G8Z084-F1
#
_cell.length_a   1.000
_cell.length_b   1.000
_cell.length_c   1.000
_cell.angle_alpha   90.00
_cell.angle_beta   90.00
_cell.angle_gamma   90.00
#
_symmetry.space_group_name_H-M   'P 1'
#
loop_
_entity.id
_entity.type
_entity.pdbx_description
1 polymer ?
#
loop_
_entity_poly.entity_id
_entity_poly.type
_entity_poly.pdbx_seq_one_letter_code
_entity_poly.pdbx_strand_id
1 'polypeptide(L)'
;WSVGCIMAELLTGRTLFPGADHIDQLNKIMKLVGTPRQDLVDKLSSDEARNYIRSLPHMRKKDFRQVFRGANPLAVDLLEKMLELDSERRITAVQALAHPYLAQYADPSDEPESEPYDQSFEDMELPTEKWKELVYEEVINFQPKPTVIAE
;
A
#
# COMPACT_ATOMS: atom_id res chain seq x y z
N TRP A 1 0.66 -0.51 -2.15
CA TRP A 1 1.64 -1.61 -2.08
C TRP A 1 1.10 -2.77 -1.25
N SER A 2 0.87 -2.59 0.05
CA SER A 2 0.44 -3.66 0.97
C SER A 2 -0.81 -4.40 0.53
N VAL A 3 -1.83 -3.69 0.04
CA VAL A 3 -3.06 -4.29 -0.52
C VAL A 3 -2.76 -5.25 -1.68
N GLY A 4 -1.81 -4.91 -2.56
CA GLY A 4 -1.39 -5.79 -3.65
C GLY A 4 -0.73 -7.08 -3.14
N CYS A 5 0.09 -7.00 -2.08
CA CYS A 5 0.66 -8.18 -1.45
C CYS A 5 -0.43 -9.07 -0.83
N ILE A 6 -1.39 -8.48 -0.11
CA ILE A 6 -2.52 -9.18 0.51
C ILE A 6 -3.36 -9.88 -0.57
N MET A 7 -3.76 -9.15 -1.61
CA MET A 7 -4.56 -9.70 -2.70
C MET A 7 -3.83 -10.85 -3.42
N ALA A 8 -2.53 -10.71 -3.68
CA ALA A 8 -1.73 -11.79 -4.27
C ALA A 8 -1.64 -13.02 -3.36
N GLU A 9 -1.54 -12.82 -2.05
CA GLU A 9 -1.56 -13.90 -1.07
C GLU A 9 -2.91 -14.61 -1.03
N LEU A 10 -4.03 -13.87 -1.08
CA LEU A 10 -5.38 -14.43 -1.17
C LEU A 10 -5.58 -15.26 -2.45
N LEU A 11 -5.03 -14.81 -3.58
CA LEU A 11 -5.14 -15.54 -4.86
C LEU A 11 -4.29 -16.82 -4.91
N THR A 12 -3.16 -16.85 -4.19
CA THR A 12 -2.17 -17.94 -4.30
C THR A 12 -2.08 -18.84 -3.07
N GLY A 13 -2.68 -18.42 -1.95
CA GLY A 13 -2.57 -19.07 -0.64
C GLY A 13 -1.16 -19.01 -0.04
N ARG A 14 -0.28 -18.13 -0.54
CA ARG A 14 1.13 -18.03 -0.12
C ARG A 14 1.59 -16.58 -0.09
N THR A 15 2.44 -16.25 0.88
CA THR A 15 3.08 -14.94 0.95
C THR A 15 3.81 -14.59 -0.35
N LEU A 16 3.53 -13.42 -0.91
CA LEU A 16 4.07 -12.99 -2.20
C LEU A 16 5.59 -12.76 -2.16
N PHE A 17 6.07 -12.11 -1.11
CA PHE A 17 7.49 -11.79 -0.91
C PHE A 17 7.96 -12.27 0.48
N PRO A 18 8.30 -13.56 0.64
CA PRO A 18 8.80 -14.10 1.89
C PRO A 18 10.32 -13.91 1.98
N GLY A 19 10.78 -12.70 2.30
CA GLY A 19 12.18 -12.33 2.54
C GLY A 19 12.69 -12.77 3.90
N ALA A 20 13.91 -13.32 3.94
CA ALA A 20 14.59 -13.63 5.20
C ALA A 20 15.17 -12.38 5.88
N ASP A 21 15.53 -11.38 5.10
CA ASP A 21 16.04 -10.07 5.53
C ASP A 21 15.66 -8.98 4.51
N HIS A 22 16.06 -7.73 4.77
CA HIS A 22 15.71 -6.59 3.92
C HIS A 22 16.31 -6.67 2.50
N ILE A 23 17.48 -7.29 2.34
CA ILE A 23 18.14 -7.46 1.04
C ILE A 23 17.45 -8.56 0.23
N ASP A 24 17.16 -9.71 0.85
CA ASP A 24 16.42 -10.80 0.22
C ASP A 24 15.00 -10.37 -0.15
N GLN A 25 14.33 -9.59 0.72
CA GLN A 25 13.01 -8.99 0.44
C GLN A 25 13.05 -8.12 -0.82
N LEU A 26 13.99 -7.18 -0.90
CA LEU A 26 14.15 -6.30 -2.05
C LEU A 26 14.45 -7.10 -3.34
N ASN A 27 15.31 -8.12 -3.25
CA ASN A 27 15.60 -9.01 -4.37
C ASN A 27 14.37 -9.78 -4.85
N LYS A 28 13.52 -10.28 -3.95
CA LYS A 28 12.25 -10.96 -4.33
C LYS A 28 11.29 -10.01 -5.01
N ILE A 29 11.20 -8.78 -4.51
CA ILE A 29 10.39 -7.72 -5.12
C ILE A 29 10.86 -7.50 -6.57
N MET A 30 12.14 -7.14 -6.78
CA MET A 30 12.67 -6.86 -8.11
C MET A 30 12.61 -8.06 -9.07
N LYS A 31 12.71 -9.30 -8.55
CA LYS A 31 12.51 -10.51 -9.37
C LYS A 31 11.10 -10.62 -9.94
N LEU A 32 10.11 -9.98 -9.34
CA LEU A 32 8.73 -9.95 -9.85
C LEU A 32 8.47 -8.70 -10.68
N VAL A 33 8.71 -7.52 -10.11
CA VAL A 33 8.32 -6.22 -10.69
C VAL A 33 9.37 -5.63 -11.63
N GLY A 34 10.57 -6.20 -11.65
CA GLY A 34 11.72 -5.73 -12.43
C GLY A 34 12.60 -4.73 -11.67
N THR A 35 13.73 -4.39 -12.27
CA THR A 35 14.59 -3.31 -11.78
C THR A 35 13.88 -1.96 -11.92
N PRO A 36 13.93 -1.09 -10.89
CA PRO A 36 13.41 0.28 -10.98
C PRO A 36 13.92 1.01 -12.22
N ARG A 37 13.08 1.84 -12.83
CA ARG A 37 13.50 2.77 -13.88
C ARG A 37 14.43 3.85 -13.31
N GLN A 38 15.27 4.42 -14.16
CA GLN A 38 16.25 5.43 -13.75
C GLN A 38 15.59 6.66 -13.09
N ASP A 39 14.44 7.10 -13.60
CA ASP A 39 13.67 8.20 -13.02
C ASP A 39 13.25 7.94 -11.57
N LEU A 40 12.88 6.69 -11.23
CA LEU A 40 12.58 6.31 -9.86
C LEU A 40 13.85 6.21 -9.00
N VAL A 41 14.95 5.70 -9.56
CA VAL A 41 16.24 5.62 -8.84
C VAL A 41 16.73 7.03 -8.48
N ASP A 42 16.57 8.00 -9.36
CA ASP A 42 17.04 9.38 -9.13
C ASP A 42 16.19 10.14 -8.09
N LYS A 43 14.95 9.72 -7.84
CA LYS A 43 14.10 10.24 -6.75
C LYS A 43 14.51 9.74 -5.35
N LEU A 44 15.37 8.73 -5.25
CA LEU A 44 15.78 8.17 -3.96
C LEU A 44 16.71 9.14 -3.22
N SER A 45 16.37 9.48 -1.98
CA SER A 45 17.18 10.39 -1.16
C SER A 45 18.55 9.80 -0.80
N SER A 46 18.64 8.52 -0.45
CA SER A 46 19.89 7.85 -0.06
C SER A 46 20.79 7.51 -1.27
N ASP A 47 22.05 7.95 -1.22
CA ASP A 47 23.08 7.60 -2.19
C ASP A 47 23.45 6.11 -2.10
N GLU A 48 23.44 5.53 -0.89
CA GLU A 48 23.70 4.11 -0.65
C GLU A 48 22.64 3.24 -1.32
N ALA A 49 21.36 3.58 -1.18
CA ALA A 49 20.26 2.88 -1.83
C ALA A 49 20.37 2.97 -3.37
N ARG A 50 20.73 4.14 -3.91
CA ARG A 50 20.96 4.33 -5.34
C ARG A 50 22.11 3.45 -5.85
N ASN A 51 23.24 3.46 -5.15
CA ASN A 51 24.42 2.67 -5.52
C ASN A 51 24.15 1.17 -5.42
N TYR A 52 23.42 0.74 -4.39
CA TYR A 52 23.02 -0.65 -4.24
C TYR A 52 22.16 -1.11 -5.43
N ILE A 53 21.09 -0.38 -5.78
CA ILE A 53 20.21 -0.74 -6.91
C ILE A 53 20.98 -0.76 -8.23
N ARG A 54 21.88 0.21 -8.45
CA ARG A 54 22.74 0.28 -9.66
C ARG A 54 23.74 -0.88 -9.73
N SER A 55 24.15 -1.43 -8.60
CA SER A 55 25.08 -2.58 -8.57
C SER A 55 24.41 -3.91 -8.94
N LEU A 56 23.08 -3.98 -8.87
CA LEU A 56 22.33 -5.20 -9.13
C LEU A 56 22.19 -5.48 -10.64
N PRO A 57 22.19 -6.76 -11.05
CA PRO A 57 21.92 -7.11 -12.44
C PRO A 57 20.52 -6.66 -12.83
N HIS A 58 20.37 -6.20 -14.07
CA HIS A 58 19.06 -5.80 -14.60
C HIS A 58 18.10 -6.99 -14.62
N MET A 59 16.92 -6.81 -14.02
CA MET A 59 15.84 -7.79 -13.93
C MET A 59 14.64 -7.31 -14.74
N ARG A 60 14.19 -8.13 -15.68
CA ARG A 60 12.98 -7.85 -16.46
C ARG A 60 11.73 -8.13 -15.62
N LYS A 61 10.75 -7.22 -15.63
CA LYS A 61 9.41 -7.43 -15.05
C LYS A 61 8.83 -8.75 -15.57
N LYS A 62 8.29 -9.57 -14.68
CA LYS A 62 7.56 -10.79 -15.06
C LYS A 62 6.17 -10.45 -15.56
N ASP A 63 5.65 -11.25 -16.49
CA ASP A 63 4.24 -11.19 -16.88
C ASP A 63 3.38 -11.74 -15.74
N PHE A 64 2.55 -10.89 -15.11
CA PHE A 64 1.78 -11.32 -13.95
C PHE A 64 0.74 -12.38 -14.30
N ARG A 65 0.30 -12.47 -15.56
CA ARG A 65 -0.62 -13.54 -16.01
C ARG A 65 0.05 -14.92 -15.95
N GLN A 66 1.37 -14.96 -16.10
CA GLN A 66 2.16 -16.20 -15.95
C GLN A 66 2.49 -16.51 -14.50
N VAL A 67 2.62 -15.48 -13.66
CA VAL A 67 2.87 -15.63 -12.22
C VAL A 67 1.60 -16.11 -11.51
N PHE A 68 0.48 -15.43 -11.75
CA PHE A 68 -0.84 -15.72 -11.18
C PHE A 68 -1.69 -16.55 -12.16
N ARG A 69 -1.17 -17.70 -12.59
CA ARG A 69 -1.86 -18.58 -13.54
C ARG A 69 -3.19 -19.06 -12.98
N GLY A 70 -4.24 -18.96 -13.79
CA GLY A 70 -5.60 -19.36 -13.43
C GLY A 70 -6.39 -18.30 -12.65
N ALA A 71 -5.77 -17.18 -12.26
CA ALA A 71 -6.49 -16.05 -11.68
C ALA A 71 -7.33 -15.32 -12.74
N ASN A 72 -8.38 -14.64 -12.29
CA ASN A 72 -9.20 -13.77 -13.14
C ASN A 72 -8.30 -12.70 -13.79
N PRO A 73 -8.34 -12.51 -15.13
CA PRO A 73 -7.52 -11.50 -15.82
C PRO A 73 -7.66 -10.08 -15.24
N LEU A 74 -8.86 -9.70 -14.77
CA LEU A 74 -9.11 -8.40 -14.13
C LEU A 74 -8.45 -8.30 -12.76
N ALA A 75 -8.34 -9.41 -12.01
CA ALA A 75 -7.62 -9.45 -10.75
C ALA A 75 -6.12 -9.22 -10.97
N VAL A 76 -5.57 -9.88 -11.99
CA VAL A 76 -4.16 -9.76 -12.37
C VAL A 76 -3.85 -8.34 -12.83
N ASP A 77 -4.72 -7.75 -13.64
CA ASP A 77 -4.60 -6.37 -14.10
C ASP A 77 -4.65 -5.36 -12.94
N LEU A 78 -5.53 -5.56 -11.94
CA LEU A 78 -5.54 -4.73 -10.74
C LEU A 78 -4.26 -4.89 -9.91
N LEU A 79 -3.79 -6.14 -9.74
CA LEU A 79 -2.52 -6.42 -9.05
C LEU A 79 -1.33 -5.75 -9.69
N GLU A 80 -1.24 -5.74 -11.03
CA GLU A 80 -0.17 -5.04 -11.75
C GLU A 80 -0.16 -3.55 -11.45
N LYS A 81 -1.34 -2.91 -11.31
CA LYS A 81 -1.46 -1.48 -10.96
C LYS A 81 -1.14 -1.20 -9.48
N MET A 82 -1.37 -2.17 -8.59
CA MET A 82 -1.08 -2.04 -7.15
C MET A 82 0.40 -2.31 -6.81
N LEU A 83 1.04 -3.25 -7.52
CA LEU A 83 2.43 -3.66 -7.32
C LEU A 83 3.40 -2.87 -8.21
N GLU A 84 3.13 -1.58 -8.36
CA GLU A 84 4.03 -0.60 -8.97
C GLU A 84 5.02 -0.06 -7.92
N LEU A 85 6.31 -0.04 -8.28
CA LEU A 85 7.39 0.44 -7.42
C LEU A 85 7.33 1.95 -7.22
N ASP A 86 7.06 2.69 -8.30
CA ASP A 86 6.88 4.14 -8.24
C ASP A 86 5.55 4.47 -7.55
N SER A 87 5.60 4.97 -6.31
CA SER A 87 4.40 5.25 -5.53
C SER A 87 3.48 6.28 -6.19
N GLU A 88 4.02 7.19 -7.00
CA GLU A 88 3.24 8.22 -7.70
C GLU A 88 2.47 7.66 -8.90
N ARG A 89 2.90 6.51 -9.44
CA ARG A 89 2.23 5.82 -10.57
C ARG A 89 1.31 4.71 -10.13
N ARG A 90 1.36 4.36 -8.85
CA ARG A 90 0.53 3.30 -8.27
C ARG A 90 -0.92 3.77 -8.23
N ILE A 91 -1.84 2.86 -8.56
CA ILE A 91 -3.27 3.12 -8.47
C ILE A 91 -3.66 3.55 -7.04
N THR A 92 -4.50 4.58 -6.93
CA THR A 92 -5.05 5.04 -5.65
C THR A 92 -6.18 4.10 -5.19
N ALA A 93 -6.57 4.19 -3.91
CA ALA A 93 -7.69 3.41 -3.39
C ALA A 93 -9.00 3.71 -4.14
N VAL A 94 -9.28 4.99 -4.38
CA VAL A 94 -10.46 5.46 -5.14
C VAL A 94 -10.45 4.91 -6.57
N GLN A 95 -9.31 4.98 -7.26
CA GLN A 95 -9.19 4.41 -8.61
C GLN A 95 -9.34 2.88 -8.62
N ALA A 96 -8.89 2.20 -7.56
CA ALA A 96 -9.02 0.75 -7.43
C ALA A 96 -10.47 0.32 -7.18
N LEU A 97 -11.25 1.06 -6.39
CA LEU A 97 -12.69 0.82 -6.19
C LEU A 97 -13.45 0.91 -7.51
N ALA A 98 -13.11 1.89 -8.36
CA ALA A 98 -13.67 2.03 -9.70
C ALA A 98 -13.15 1.00 -10.73
N HIS A 99 -12.26 0.07 -10.35
CA HIS A 99 -11.68 -0.90 -11.28
C HIS A 99 -12.70 -1.97 -11.69
N PRO A 100 -12.72 -2.43 -12.96
CA PRO A 100 -13.68 -3.45 -13.43
C PRO A 100 -13.70 -4.76 -12.63
N TYR A 101 -12.61 -5.08 -11.93
CA TYR A 101 -12.55 -6.24 -11.04
C TYR A 101 -13.51 -6.15 -9.84
N LEU A 102 -13.79 -4.93 -9.37
CA LEU A 102 -14.66 -4.67 -8.22
C LEU A 102 -16.05 -4.17 -8.61
N ALA A 103 -16.36 -4.13 -9.92
CA ALA A 103 -17.59 -3.53 -10.45
C ALA A 103 -18.90 -4.11 -9.88
N GLN A 104 -18.90 -5.35 -9.42
CA GLN A 104 -20.08 -5.97 -8.80
C GLN A 104 -20.38 -5.44 -7.39
N TYR A 105 -19.41 -4.80 -6.74
CA TYR A 105 -19.50 -4.27 -5.37
C TYR A 105 -19.36 -2.75 -5.32
N ALA A 106 -18.83 -2.14 -6.37
CA ALA A 106 -18.58 -0.70 -6.42
C ALA A 106 -19.90 0.08 -6.37
N ASP A 107 -20.01 0.98 -5.41
CA ASP A 107 -21.10 1.93 -5.27
C ASP A 107 -20.52 3.29 -4.88
N PRO A 108 -20.31 4.20 -5.85
CA PRO A 108 -19.74 5.51 -5.57
C PRO A 108 -20.56 6.36 -4.59
N SER A 109 -21.83 6.01 -4.35
CA SER A 109 -22.67 6.70 -3.36
C SER A 109 -22.49 6.18 -1.93
N ASP A 110 -21.91 4.98 -1.77
CA ASP A 110 -21.59 4.32 -0.49
C ASP A 110 -20.07 4.15 -0.30
N GLU A 111 -19.27 4.96 -0.99
CA GLU A 111 -17.81 5.04 -0.86
C GLU A 111 -17.38 6.44 -0.34
N PRO A 112 -17.75 6.81 0.89
CA PRO A 112 -17.53 8.16 1.41
C PRO A 112 -16.04 8.43 1.71
N GLU A 113 -15.66 9.71 1.60
CA GLU A 113 -14.38 10.21 2.11
C GLU A 113 -14.52 10.61 3.59
N SER A 114 -13.41 10.55 4.33
CA SER A 114 -13.34 11.09 5.69
C SER A 114 -13.04 12.58 5.65
N GLU A 115 -13.50 13.31 6.67
CA GLU A 115 -12.94 14.62 6.96
C GLU A 115 -11.43 14.54 7.18
N PRO A 116 -10.67 15.59 6.82
CA PRO A 116 -9.25 15.66 7.10
C PRO A 116 -8.98 15.48 8.61
N TYR A 117 -8.07 14.57 8.94
CA TYR A 117 -7.64 14.35 10.33
C TYR A 117 -6.46 15.28 10.66
N ASP A 118 -6.59 16.07 11.73
CA ASP A 118 -5.51 16.94 12.20
C ASP A 118 -4.39 16.10 12.84
N GLN A 119 -3.23 16.08 12.18
CA GLN A 119 -2.03 15.37 12.63
C GLN A 119 -0.94 16.33 13.10
N SER A 120 -1.25 17.61 13.35
CA SER A 120 -0.26 18.60 13.79
C SER A 120 0.43 18.23 15.11
N PHE A 121 -0.22 17.37 15.91
CA PHE A 121 0.35 16.84 17.14
C PHE A 121 1.57 15.92 16.92
N GLU A 122 1.73 15.29 15.75
CA GLU A 122 2.85 14.38 15.46
C GLU A 122 4.22 15.09 15.51
N ASP A 123 4.25 16.38 15.15
CA ASP A 123 5.47 17.20 15.15
C ASP A 123 5.71 17.92 16.51
N MET A 124 4.88 17.66 17.53
CA MET A 124 5.00 18.33 18.83
C MET A 124 5.99 17.60 19.74
N GLU A 125 6.89 18.37 20.36
CA GLU A 125 7.75 17.88 21.44
C GLU A 125 7.20 18.32 22.80
N LEU A 126 6.45 17.43 23.45
CA LEU A 126 5.82 17.69 24.75
C LEU A 126 6.34 16.73 25.83
N PRO A 127 6.40 17.17 27.11
CA PRO A 127 6.67 16.25 28.21
C PRO A 127 5.54 15.23 28.37
N THR A 128 5.87 14.06 28.93
CA THR A 128 4.94 12.95 29.17
C THR A 128 3.67 13.39 29.90
N GLU A 129 3.81 14.30 30.87
CA GLU A 129 2.70 14.84 31.65
C GLU A 129 1.68 15.54 30.75
N LYS A 130 2.15 16.30 29.75
CA LYS A 130 1.26 17.00 28.82
C LYS A 130 0.58 16.03 27.85
N TRP A 131 1.29 15.01 27.38
CA TRP A 131 0.66 13.94 26.58
C TRP A 131 -0.42 13.21 27.37
N LYS A 132 -0.18 12.93 28.65
CA LYS A 132 -1.16 12.31 29.54
C LYS A 132 -2.42 13.18 29.70
N GLU A 133 -2.24 14.49 29.84
CA GLU A 133 -3.36 15.44 29.88
C GLU A 133 -4.18 15.41 28.58
N LEU A 134 -3.53 15.50 27.42
CA LEU A 134 -4.22 15.48 26.11
C LEU A 134 -5.00 14.18 25.89
N VAL A 135 -4.40 13.03 26.21
CA VAL A 135 -5.10 11.73 26.13
C VAL A 135 -6.29 11.69 27.10
N TYR A 136 -6.14 12.24 28.30
CA TYR A 136 -7.24 12.32 29.27
C TYR A 136 -8.37 13.23 28.76
N GLU A 137 -8.04 14.35 28.14
CA GLU A 137 -9.02 15.25 27.50
C GLU A 137 -9.80 14.53 26.40
N GLU A 138 -9.12 13.77 25.52
CA GLU A 138 -9.78 12.96 24.47
C GLU A 138 -10.76 11.93 25.06
N VAL A 139 -10.38 11.26 26.16
CA VAL A 139 -11.26 10.30 26.85
C VAL A 139 -12.50 10.97 27.43
N ILE A 140 -12.36 12.14 28.05
CA ILE A 140 -13.48 12.88 28.66
C ILE A 140 -14.39 13.49 27.59
N ASN A 141 -13.81 13.92 26.47
CA ASN A 141 -14.54 14.56 25.37
C ASN A 141 -15.16 13.56 24.37
N PHE A 142 -14.85 12.27 24.48
CA PHE A 142 -15.41 11.24 23.62
C PHE A 142 -16.95 11.21 23.70
N GLN A 143 -17.60 11.40 22.56
CA GLN A 143 -19.05 11.27 22.43
C GLN A 143 -19.38 9.95 21.73
N PRO A 144 -20.11 9.02 22.38
CA PRO A 144 -20.52 7.79 21.74
C PRO A 144 -21.39 8.09 20.52
N LYS A 145 -21.16 7.38 19.40
CA LYS A 145 -22.06 7.47 18.25
C LYS A 145 -23.46 7.01 18.68
N PRO A 146 -24.53 7.72 18.27
CA PRO A 146 -25.89 7.30 18.57
C PRO A 146 -26.12 5.90 18.00
N THR A 147 -26.71 5.01 18.79
CA THR A 147 -27.11 3.68 18.32
C THR A 147 -28.24 3.86 17.30
N VAL A 148 -27.95 3.67 16.02
CA VAL A 148 -28.98 3.56 15.00
C VAL A 148 -29.62 2.18 15.20
N ILE A 149 -30.77 2.14 15.87
CA ILE A 149 -31.61 0.94 15.88
C ILE A 149 -32.25 0.90 14.50
N ALA A 150 -31.82 -0.02 13.65
CA ALA A 150 -32.51 -0.29 12.39
C ALA A 150 -33.86 -0.95 12.72
N GLU A 151 -34.96 -0.26 12.37
CA GLU A 151 -36.32 -0.84 12.34
C GLU A 151 -36.51 -1.78 11.14
#